data_AF-A0A8T3CPD8-F1
#
_entry.id   AF-A0A8T3CPD8-F1
#
_cell.length_a   1.000
_cell.length_b   1.000
_cell.length_c   1.000
_cell.angle_alpha   90.00
_cell.angle_beta   90.00
_cell.angle_gamma   90.00
#
_symmetry.space_group_name_H-M   'P 1'
#
loop_
_entity.id
_entity.type
_entity.pdbx_description
1 polymer ?
#
loop_
_entity_poly.entity_id
_entity_poly.type
_entity_poly.pdbx_seq_one_letter_code
_entity_poly.pdbx_strand_id
1 'polypeptide(L)'
;MNILPKKSWHVRNKDNIARVRRDEAQAAEAEREVQRRVERAEQEARTAYLRQKSRAACHAEGLEALEEDQPAAGEKHLNLFPVEEAGEKRGNAEYLKEKKEEKERQERAIGLLVSLGPAPVKDKHKTKKNERRDKGEKRSGESSMERLRAERLQREAEERKRAQALLEQRSGSGKEKSQQRETEERDRPYNSAYFPELARKRQRRDWDQYGL
;
A
#
# COMPACT_ATOMS: atom_id res chain seq x y z
N MET A 1 30.81 29.91 9.72
CA MET A 1 30.74 28.78 8.74
C MET A 1 29.39 28.08 8.87
N ASN A 2 28.73 27.71 7.77
CA ASN A 2 27.51 26.91 7.81
C ASN A 2 27.85 25.40 7.82
N ILE A 3 27.48 24.70 8.90
CA ILE A 3 27.75 23.27 9.10
C ILE A 3 26.52 22.40 8.84
N LEU A 4 25.35 23.00 8.66
CA LEU A 4 24.07 22.30 8.49
C LEU A 4 24.08 21.33 7.27
N PRO A 5 24.63 21.70 6.09
CA PRO A 5 24.63 20.81 4.93
C PRO A 5 25.44 19.52 5.11
N LYS A 6 26.34 19.48 6.10
CA LYS A 6 27.17 18.30 6.42
C LYS A 6 26.51 17.36 7.41
N LYS A 7 25.30 17.69 7.89
CA LYS A 7 24.56 16.88 8.86
C LYS A 7 23.52 16.02 8.15
N SER A 8 23.46 14.75 8.55
CA SER A 8 22.51 13.77 8.01
C SER A 8 21.04 14.10 8.31
N TRP A 9 20.76 14.88 9.35
CA TRP A 9 19.40 15.32 9.72
C TRP A 9 18.92 16.57 8.98
N HIS A 10 19.74 17.17 8.12
CA HIS A 10 19.37 18.39 7.41
C HIS A 10 18.17 18.14 6.49
N VAL A 11 17.00 18.70 6.85
CA VAL A 11 15.70 18.49 6.18
C VAL A 11 15.76 18.77 4.68
N ARG A 12 16.49 19.83 4.29
CA ARG A 12 16.64 20.26 2.90
C ARG A 12 17.69 19.45 2.11
N ASN A 13 18.27 18.40 2.70
CA ASN A 13 19.22 17.56 1.99
C ASN A 13 18.45 16.71 0.98
N LYS A 14 18.99 16.58 -0.23
CA LYS A 14 18.29 15.91 -1.35
C LYS A 14 17.88 14.49 -0.98
N ASP A 15 18.72 13.78 -0.23
CA ASP A 15 18.44 12.42 0.22
C ASP A 15 17.27 12.35 1.21
N ASN A 16 17.16 13.34 2.10
CA ASN A 16 16.06 13.40 3.07
C ASN A 16 14.75 13.80 2.38
N ILE A 17 14.80 14.76 1.46
CA ILE A 17 13.63 15.13 0.67
C ILE A 17 13.17 13.93 -0.19
N ALA A 18 14.10 13.15 -0.76
CA ALA A 18 13.75 11.97 -1.54
C ALA A 18 13.12 10.86 -0.69
N ARG A 19 13.55 10.70 0.57
CA ARG A 19 12.91 9.79 1.53
C ARG A 19 11.49 10.23 1.86
N VAL A 20 11.31 11.50 2.23
CA VAL A 20 9.99 12.07 2.51
C VAL A 20 9.05 11.87 1.31
N ARG A 21 9.51 12.15 0.09
CA ARG A 21 8.70 11.93 -1.11
C ARG A 21 8.33 10.46 -1.35
N ARG A 22 9.23 9.52 -1.03
CA ARG A 22 8.93 8.09 -1.15
C ARG A 22 7.86 7.70 -0.15
N ASP A 23 8.00 8.15 1.09
CA ASP A 23 7.07 7.84 2.18
C ASP A 23 5.69 8.46 1.90
N GLU A 24 5.66 9.71 1.42
CA GLU A 24 4.44 10.40 0.95
C GLU A 24 3.79 9.66 -0.23
N ALA A 25 4.59 9.22 -1.21
CA ALA A 25 4.09 8.46 -2.35
C ALA A 25 3.52 7.10 -1.94
N GLN A 26 4.18 6.39 -1.02
CA GLN A 26 3.70 5.12 -0.48
C GLN A 26 2.40 5.30 0.31
N ALA A 27 2.30 6.36 1.12
CA ALA A 27 1.08 6.71 1.82
C ALA A 27 -0.07 6.99 0.83
N ALA A 28 0.19 7.79 -0.20
CA ALA A 28 -0.80 8.10 -1.24
C ALA A 28 -1.23 6.85 -2.05
N GLU A 29 -0.32 5.93 -2.34
CA GLU A 29 -0.65 4.66 -3.01
C GLU A 29 -1.50 3.74 -2.13
N ALA A 30 -1.18 3.63 -0.84
CA ALA A 30 -1.96 2.85 0.12
C ALA A 30 -3.38 3.41 0.27
N GLU A 31 -3.52 4.74 0.37
CA GLU A 31 -4.83 5.40 0.42
C GLU A 31 -5.66 5.15 -0.85
N ARG A 32 -5.05 5.23 -2.03
CA ARG A 32 -5.72 4.91 -3.30
C ARG A 32 -6.18 3.46 -3.37
N GLU A 33 -5.38 2.52 -2.85
CA GLU A 33 -5.79 1.12 -2.83
C GLU A 33 -6.97 0.90 -1.87
N VAL A 34 -6.96 1.53 -0.71
CA VAL A 34 -8.09 1.50 0.24
C VAL A 34 -9.33 2.10 -0.41
N GLN A 35 -9.22 3.26 -1.04
CA GLN A 35 -10.31 3.89 -1.78
C GLN A 35 -10.89 2.97 -2.85
N ARG A 36 -10.03 2.35 -3.68
CA ARG A 36 -10.48 1.39 -4.70
C ARG A 36 -11.25 0.21 -4.11
N ARG A 37 -10.84 -0.28 -2.94
CA ARG A 37 -11.54 -1.36 -2.22
C ARG A 37 -12.89 -0.88 -1.69
N VAL A 38 -12.94 0.31 -1.10
CA VAL A 38 -14.16 0.93 -0.60
C VAL A 38 -15.15 1.16 -1.74
N GLU A 39 -14.72 1.77 -2.85
CA GLU A 39 -15.55 2.00 -4.03
C GLU A 39 -16.13 0.70 -4.60
N ARG A 40 -15.32 -0.35 -4.69
CA ARG A 40 -15.78 -1.67 -5.13
C ARG A 40 -16.81 -2.26 -4.15
N ALA A 41 -16.52 -2.20 -2.86
CA ALA A 41 -17.43 -2.67 -1.82
C ALA A 41 -18.76 -1.88 -1.84
N GLU A 42 -18.70 -0.57 -2.11
CA GLU A 42 -19.88 0.30 -2.23
C GLU A 42 -20.71 -0.06 -3.47
N GLN A 43 -20.06 -0.32 -4.62
CA GLN A 43 -20.75 -0.80 -5.83
C GLN A 43 -21.44 -2.15 -5.57
N GLU A 44 -20.73 -3.10 -4.97
CA GLU A 44 -21.27 -4.42 -4.62
C GLU A 44 -22.41 -4.29 -3.59
N ALA A 45 -22.26 -3.47 -2.55
CA ALA A 45 -23.29 -3.22 -1.54
C ALA A 45 -24.54 -2.57 -2.14
N ARG A 46 -24.38 -1.58 -3.04
CA ARG A 46 -25.50 -0.93 -3.73
C ARG A 46 -26.27 -1.91 -4.59
N THR A 47 -25.57 -2.75 -5.35
CA THR A 47 -26.21 -3.77 -6.19
C THR A 47 -26.88 -4.86 -5.35
N ALA A 48 -26.25 -5.31 -4.26
CA ALA A 48 -26.81 -6.25 -3.31
C ALA A 48 -28.08 -5.70 -2.64
N TYR A 49 -28.07 -4.44 -2.22
CA TYR A 49 -29.23 -3.76 -1.65
C TYR A 49 -30.40 -3.72 -2.62
N LEU A 50 -30.17 -3.36 -3.89
CA LEU A 50 -31.22 -3.36 -4.92
C LEU A 50 -31.77 -4.77 -5.17
N ARG A 51 -30.90 -5.78 -5.24
CA ARG A 51 -31.30 -7.20 -5.38
C ARG A 51 -32.08 -7.71 -4.19
N GLN A 52 -31.66 -7.37 -2.97
CA GLN A 52 -32.36 -7.75 -1.75
C GLN A 52 -33.73 -7.07 -1.68
N LYS A 53 -33.80 -5.79 -2.04
CA LYS A 53 -35.06 -5.04 -2.09
C LYS A 53 -36.03 -5.62 -3.12
N SER A 54 -35.56 -6.01 -4.30
CA SER A 54 -36.40 -6.67 -5.30
C SER A 54 -36.86 -8.06 -4.82
N ARG A 55 -35.97 -8.85 -4.20
CA ARG A 55 -36.34 -10.15 -3.59
C ARG A 55 -37.37 -9.98 -2.48
N ALA A 56 -37.20 -8.98 -1.60
CA ALA A 56 -38.16 -8.68 -0.56
C ALA A 56 -39.52 -8.26 -1.13
N ALA A 57 -39.54 -7.53 -2.26
CA ALA A 57 -40.78 -7.21 -2.96
C ALA A 57 -41.45 -8.47 -3.56
N CYS A 58 -40.70 -9.35 -4.23
CA CYS A 58 -41.23 -10.63 -4.75
C CYS A 58 -41.76 -11.54 -3.62
N HIS A 59 -41.06 -11.58 -2.50
CA HIS A 59 -41.47 -12.33 -1.31
C HIS A 59 -42.71 -11.70 -0.64
N ALA A 60 -42.85 -10.37 -0.66
CA ALA A 60 -44.04 -9.70 -0.15
C ALA A 60 -45.28 -9.97 -1.00
N GLU A 61 -45.13 -10.20 -2.31
CA GLU A 61 -46.22 -10.59 -3.21
C GLU A 61 -46.49 -12.11 -3.27
N GLY A 62 -45.93 -12.89 -2.34
CA GLY A 62 -46.31 -14.29 -2.14
C GLY A 62 -45.77 -15.29 -3.16
N LEU A 63 -44.79 -14.90 -3.98
CA LEU A 63 -43.97 -15.84 -4.75
C LEU A 63 -42.85 -16.35 -3.83
N GLU A 64 -43.11 -17.45 -3.13
CA GLU A 64 -42.08 -18.14 -2.35
C GLU A 64 -40.89 -18.48 -3.26
N ALA A 65 -39.73 -17.95 -2.92
CA ALA A 65 -38.48 -18.25 -3.60
C ALA A 65 -38.12 -19.71 -3.29
N LEU A 66 -38.51 -20.63 -4.17
CA LEU A 66 -38.02 -22.00 -4.20
C LEU A 66 -36.48 -21.95 -4.18
N GLU A 67 -35.89 -22.46 -3.10
CA GLU A 67 -34.50 -22.92 -3.11
C GLU A 67 -34.42 -24.10 -4.09
N GLU A 68 -34.18 -23.82 -5.37
CA GLU A 68 -33.96 -24.86 -6.39
C GLU A 68 -32.49 -24.89 -6.81
N ASP A 69 -31.75 -25.80 -6.18
CA ASP A 69 -30.48 -26.34 -6.67
C ASP A 69 -30.78 -27.60 -7.52
N GLN A 70 -31.29 -27.41 -8.75
CA GLN A 70 -31.33 -28.46 -9.78
C GLN A 70 -31.12 -27.82 -11.16
N PRO A 71 -30.10 -28.21 -11.95
CA PRO A 71 -29.96 -27.76 -13.33
C PRO A 71 -30.95 -28.54 -14.21
N ALA A 72 -32.19 -28.06 -14.31
CA ALA A 72 -33.16 -28.57 -15.25
C ALA A 72 -32.68 -28.30 -16.69
N ALA A 73 -32.28 -29.37 -17.37
CA ALA A 73 -31.94 -29.35 -18.78
C ALA A 73 -33.17 -28.94 -19.62
N GLY A 74 -33.03 -27.89 -20.42
CA GLY A 74 -33.81 -27.79 -21.68
C GLY A 74 -34.51 -26.49 -22.02
N GLU A 75 -34.66 -25.53 -21.11
CA GLU A 75 -35.33 -24.27 -21.45
C GLU A 75 -34.31 -23.15 -21.63
N LYS A 76 -34.01 -22.86 -22.91
CA LYS A 76 -33.16 -21.74 -23.31
C LYS A 76 -33.79 -20.46 -22.78
N HIS A 77 -33.25 -19.90 -21.71
CA HIS A 77 -33.52 -18.54 -21.28
C HIS A 77 -33.48 -17.63 -22.51
N LEU A 78 -34.61 -17.01 -22.85
CA LEU A 78 -34.70 -16.09 -23.99
C LEU A 78 -33.84 -14.88 -23.65
N ASN A 79 -32.60 -14.89 -24.11
CA ASN A 79 -31.68 -13.78 -24.02
C ASN A 79 -32.22 -12.65 -24.90
N LEU A 80 -33.09 -11.82 -24.35
CA LEU A 80 -33.69 -10.68 -25.04
C LEU A 80 -32.62 -9.70 -25.57
N PHE A 81 -31.43 -9.74 -24.96
CA PHE A 81 -30.22 -9.07 -25.43
C PHE A 81 -29.07 -10.08 -25.43
N PRO A 82 -28.68 -10.63 -26.60
CA PRO A 82 -27.48 -11.44 -26.71
C PRO A 82 -26.28 -10.65 -26.17
N VAL A 83 -25.48 -11.26 -25.29
CA VAL A 83 -24.30 -10.61 -24.68
C VAL A 83 -23.29 -10.13 -25.72
N GLU A 84 -23.36 -10.65 -26.94
CA GLU A 84 -22.56 -10.23 -28.10
C GLU A 84 -22.99 -8.85 -28.65
N GLU A 85 -24.25 -8.42 -28.44
CA GLU A 85 -24.77 -7.09 -28.79
C GLU A 85 -24.79 -6.10 -27.62
N ALA A 86 -24.48 -6.55 -26.39
CA ALA A 86 -24.08 -5.67 -25.32
C ALA A 86 -22.69 -5.15 -25.66
N GLY A 87 -22.68 -4.24 -26.64
CA GLY A 87 -21.51 -3.63 -27.22
C GLY A 87 -20.53 -3.36 -26.11
N GLU A 88 -19.29 -3.79 -26.35
CA GLU A 88 -18.10 -3.27 -25.69
C GLU A 88 -18.46 -1.91 -25.10
N LYS A 89 -18.24 -1.70 -23.81
CA LYS A 89 -18.29 -0.36 -23.21
C LYS A 89 -17.23 0.50 -23.91
N ARG A 90 -17.45 0.82 -25.19
CA ARG A 90 -16.86 1.86 -26.00
C ARG A 90 -17.44 3.09 -25.35
N GLY A 91 -16.84 3.46 -24.22
CA GLY A 91 -16.88 4.85 -23.78
C GLY A 91 -16.58 5.67 -25.02
N ASN A 92 -17.39 6.70 -25.24
CA ASN A 92 -17.38 7.47 -26.47
C ASN A 92 -15.94 7.69 -26.95
N ALA A 93 -15.59 7.17 -28.13
CA ALA A 93 -14.20 7.20 -28.61
C ALA A 93 -13.67 8.64 -28.70
N GLU A 94 -14.58 9.59 -28.89
CA GLU A 94 -14.34 11.02 -28.85
C GLU A 94 -13.96 11.50 -27.44
N TYR A 95 -14.63 11.02 -26.39
CA TYR A 95 -14.35 11.38 -25.00
C TYR A 95 -12.94 10.94 -24.55
N LEU A 96 -12.48 9.77 -25.01
CA LEU A 96 -11.13 9.30 -24.69
C LEU A 96 -10.04 10.10 -25.42
N LYS A 97 -10.33 10.54 -26.65
CA LYS A 97 -9.44 11.42 -27.43
C LYS A 97 -9.38 12.82 -26.82
N GLU A 98 -10.53 13.39 -26.49
CA GLU A 98 -10.64 14.71 -25.85
C GLU A 98 -9.89 14.74 -24.51
N LYS A 99 -10.05 13.71 -23.65
CA LYS A 99 -9.27 13.60 -22.41
C LYS A 99 -7.76 13.49 -22.63
N LYS A 100 -7.34 12.85 -23.74
CA LYS A 100 -5.92 12.72 -24.07
C LYS A 100 -5.36 14.05 -24.57
N GLU A 101 -6.10 14.77 -25.42
CA GLU A 101 -5.72 16.09 -25.90
C GLU A 101 -5.70 17.13 -24.79
N GLU A 102 -6.62 17.07 -23.83
CA GLU A 102 -6.63 17.94 -22.65
C GLU A 102 -5.39 17.70 -21.78
N LYS A 103 -5.01 16.43 -21.55
CA LYS A 103 -3.76 16.09 -20.87
C LYS A 103 -2.54 16.57 -21.63
N GLU A 104 -2.48 16.35 -22.95
CA GLU A 104 -1.39 16.87 -23.78
C GLU A 104 -1.33 18.40 -23.75
N ARG A 105 -2.48 19.09 -23.71
CA ARG A 105 -2.53 20.55 -23.59
C ARG A 105 -2.01 21.01 -22.24
N GLN A 106 -2.36 20.32 -21.15
CA GLN A 106 -1.84 20.60 -19.81
C GLN A 106 -0.33 20.34 -19.75
N GLU A 107 0.15 19.22 -20.29
CA GLU A 107 1.57 18.89 -20.37
C GLU A 107 2.35 19.85 -21.28
N ARG A 108 1.73 20.33 -22.37
CA ARG A 108 2.28 21.40 -23.23
C ARG A 108 2.36 22.73 -22.49
N ALA A 109 1.31 23.08 -21.75
CA ALA A 109 1.27 24.32 -20.96
C ALA A 109 2.28 24.30 -19.80
N ILE A 110 2.49 23.14 -19.17
CA ILE A 110 3.50 22.91 -18.13
C ILE A 110 4.92 22.84 -18.73
N GLY A 111 5.05 22.64 -20.05
CA GLY A 111 6.32 22.56 -20.76
C GLY A 111 6.97 21.17 -20.75
N LEU A 112 6.25 20.12 -20.32
CA LEU A 112 6.72 18.73 -20.32
C LEU A 112 6.82 18.19 -21.75
N LEU A 113 5.81 18.48 -22.59
CA LEU A 113 5.71 18.01 -23.98
C LEU A 113 6.38 18.97 -25.00
N VAL A 114 6.86 20.14 -24.56
CA VAL A 114 7.49 21.20 -25.39
C VAL A 114 9.03 21.08 -25.41
N SER A 115 9.56 19.93 -25.04
CA SER A 115 11.01 19.68 -24.93
C SER A 115 11.69 19.28 -26.25
N LEU A 116 10.95 19.14 -27.36
CA LEU A 116 11.47 19.15 -28.74
C LEU A 116 10.88 20.36 -29.49
N GLY A 117 11.47 21.53 -29.29
CA GLY A 117 11.05 22.74 -30.00
C GLY A 117 11.32 22.69 -31.52
N PRO A 118 10.59 23.46 -32.34
CA PRO A 118 11.05 23.80 -33.68
C PRO A 118 12.31 24.68 -33.59
N ALA A 119 13.34 24.39 -34.38
CA ALA A 119 14.51 25.26 -34.56
C ALA A 119 14.41 26.02 -35.90
N PRO A 120 15.15 27.12 -36.18
CA PRO A 120 15.90 28.05 -35.31
C PRO A 120 15.66 29.56 -35.63
N VAL A 121 15.94 30.47 -34.70
CA VAL A 121 16.44 31.83 -35.02
C VAL A 121 17.67 32.13 -34.18
N LYS A 122 18.71 32.61 -34.86
CA LYS A 122 20.08 32.78 -34.34
C LYS A 122 20.17 34.08 -33.55
N ASP A 123 20.29 33.99 -32.23
CA ASP A 123 20.85 35.08 -31.42
C ASP A 123 22.13 34.63 -30.72
N LYS A 124 23.21 35.34 -31.03
CA LYS A 124 24.55 35.10 -30.48
C LYS A 124 24.66 35.71 -29.09
N HIS A 125 24.48 34.90 -28.05
CA HIS A 125 25.07 35.20 -26.74
C HIS A 125 25.91 34.03 -26.26
N LYS A 126 27.23 34.23 -26.26
CA LYS A 126 28.21 33.31 -25.68
C LYS A 126 28.02 33.26 -24.16
N THR A 127 27.52 32.14 -23.65
CA THR A 127 27.74 31.74 -22.25
C THR A 127 28.36 30.35 -22.25
N LYS A 128 29.57 30.25 -21.71
CA LYS A 128 30.31 29.00 -21.52
C LYS A 128 29.68 28.24 -20.36
N LYS A 129 29.19 27.01 -20.56
CA LYS A 129 29.23 25.97 -19.51
C LYS A 129 28.99 24.54 -20.03
N ASN A 130 30.03 23.72 -19.88
CA ASN A 130 30.07 22.26 -19.73
C ASN A 130 29.18 21.38 -20.62
N GLU A 131 29.82 20.79 -21.63
CA GLU A 131 29.43 19.47 -22.15
C GLU A 131 29.50 18.43 -21.01
N ARG A 132 28.34 17.93 -20.60
CA ARG A 132 28.22 16.55 -20.13
C ARG A 132 27.34 15.83 -21.13
N ARG A 133 27.97 14.90 -21.86
CA ARG A 133 27.37 14.03 -22.85
C ARG A 133 26.19 13.29 -22.23
N ASP A 134 24.99 13.64 -22.66
CA ASP A 134 23.85 12.74 -22.59
C ASP A 134 23.94 11.84 -23.82
N LYS A 135 24.30 10.57 -23.60
CA LYS A 135 24.44 9.59 -24.66
C LYS A 135 23.64 8.35 -24.28
N GLY A 136 22.37 8.40 -24.69
CA GLY A 136 21.67 7.28 -25.33
C GLY A 136 21.32 6.12 -24.42
N GLU A 137 20.03 6.03 -24.12
CA GLU A 137 19.38 4.76 -23.82
C GLU A 137 19.74 3.71 -24.89
N LYS A 138 20.36 2.61 -24.46
CA LYS A 138 20.17 1.28 -25.04
C LYS A 138 20.11 0.26 -23.92
N ARG A 139 18.99 -0.46 -23.89
CA ARG A 139 18.76 -1.67 -23.09
C ARG A 139 19.79 -2.74 -23.49
N SER A 140 20.52 -3.33 -22.55
CA SER A 140 20.96 -4.74 -22.64
C SER A 140 21.73 -5.20 -21.40
N GLY A 141 21.10 -6.11 -20.64
CA GLY A 141 21.71 -6.98 -19.63
C GLY A 141 21.54 -6.45 -18.21
N GLU A 142 20.82 -7.20 -17.37
CA GLU A 142 20.98 -7.13 -15.91
C GLU A 142 22.48 -7.09 -15.61
N SER A 143 22.96 -5.91 -15.23
CA SER A 143 24.37 -5.64 -15.09
C SER A 143 24.93 -6.59 -14.04
N SER A 144 26.09 -7.20 -14.26
CA SER A 144 26.76 -8.11 -13.32
C SER A 144 26.75 -7.62 -11.86
N MET A 145 26.78 -6.30 -11.65
CA MET A 145 26.67 -5.63 -10.36
C MET A 145 25.30 -5.79 -9.67
N GLU A 146 24.22 -5.82 -10.44
CA GLU A 146 22.84 -6.04 -9.95
C GLU A 146 22.63 -7.49 -9.51
N ARG A 147 23.24 -8.45 -10.21
CA ARG A 147 23.29 -9.86 -9.78
C ARG A 147 24.02 -10.03 -8.45
N LEU A 148 25.17 -9.36 -8.29
CA LEU A 148 25.91 -9.37 -7.02
C LEU A 148 25.13 -8.72 -5.87
N ARG A 149 24.31 -7.69 -6.16
CA ARG A 149 23.40 -7.09 -5.17
C ARG A 149 22.26 -8.02 -4.81
N ALA A 150 21.65 -8.68 -5.78
CA ALA A 150 20.59 -9.64 -5.56
C ALA A 150 21.08 -10.84 -4.75
N GLU A 151 22.25 -11.38 -5.09
CA GLU A 151 22.91 -12.46 -4.35
C GLU A 151 23.23 -12.06 -2.90
N ARG A 152 23.77 -10.85 -2.70
CA ARG A 152 24.01 -10.33 -1.34
C ARG A 152 22.72 -10.22 -0.53
N LEU A 153 21.65 -9.68 -1.12
CA LEU A 153 20.34 -9.56 -0.48
C LEU A 153 19.75 -10.92 -0.12
N GLN A 154 19.89 -11.92 -1.00
CA GLN A 154 19.46 -13.28 -0.74
C GLN A 154 20.23 -13.90 0.43
N ARG A 155 21.56 -13.75 0.45
CA ARG A 155 22.40 -14.26 1.54
C ARG A 155 22.05 -13.61 2.89
N GLU A 156 21.91 -12.29 2.93
CA GLU A 156 21.51 -11.57 4.15
C GLU A 156 20.10 -12.00 4.61
N ALA A 157 19.17 -12.26 3.68
CA ALA A 157 17.82 -12.72 4.01
C ALA A 157 17.82 -14.16 4.57
N GLU A 158 18.63 -15.05 4.00
CA GLU A 158 18.78 -16.43 4.49
C GLU A 158 19.41 -16.48 5.88
N GLU A 159 20.46 -15.70 6.13
CA GLU A 159 21.07 -15.58 7.46
C GLU A 159 20.09 -14.99 8.48
N ARG A 160 19.29 -14.00 8.07
CA ARG A 160 18.25 -13.41 8.91
C ARG A 160 17.13 -14.40 9.23
N LYS A 161 16.69 -15.19 8.26
CA LYS A 161 15.73 -16.29 8.48
C LYS A 161 16.29 -17.35 9.41
N ARG A 162 17.55 -17.74 9.25
CA ARG A 162 18.23 -18.70 10.13
C ARG A 162 18.35 -18.17 11.56
N ALA A 163 18.72 -16.90 11.72
CA ALA A 163 18.77 -16.24 13.02
C ALA A 163 17.39 -16.13 13.67
N GLN A 164 16.35 -15.82 12.88
CA GLN A 164 14.97 -15.76 13.35
C GLN A 164 14.47 -17.13 13.79
N ALA A 165 14.75 -18.20 13.03
CA ALA A 165 14.41 -19.56 13.40
C ALA A 165 15.10 -20.01 14.70
N LEU A 166 16.37 -19.65 14.91
CA LEU A 166 17.05 -19.88 16.19
C LEU A 166 16.42 -19.09 17.34
N LEU A 167 16.02 -17.84 17.09
CA LEU A 167 15.32 -17.01 18.07
C LEU A 167 13.95 -17.59 18.40
N GLU A 168 13.26 -18.13 17.40
CA GLU A 168 11.96 -18.80 17.53
C GLU A 168 12.09 -20.13 18.30
N GLN A 169 13.10 -20.95 18.01
CA GLN A 169 13.43 -22.13 18.81
C GLN A 169 13.79 -21.76 20.26
N ARG A 170 14.53 -20.66 20.45
CA ARG A 170 14.89 -20.15 21.79
C ARG A 170 13.73 -19.49 22.52
N SER A 171 12.76 -18.94 21.80
CA SER A 171 11.51 -18.41 22.37
C SER A 171 10.40 -19.47 22.46
N GLY A 172 10.61 -20.64 21.84
CA GLY A 172 9.69 -21.76 21.71
C GLY A 172 9.90 -22.83 22.77
N SER A 173 9.72 -22.45 24.04
CA SER A 173 9.11 -23.34 25.05
C SER A 173 8.43 -22.49 26.13
N GLY A 174 7.11 -22.37 26.03
CA GLY A 174 6.26 -22.08 27.20
C GLY A 174 6.07 -20.62 27.61
N LYS A 175 6.19 -19.64 26.70
CA LYS A 175 5.52 -18.35 26.92
C LYS A 175 4.56 -18.09 25.78
N GLU A 176 3.31 -18.48 26.00
CA GLU A 176 2.18 -17.77 25.42
C GLU A 176 2.53 -16.28 25.43
N LYS A 177 2.23 -15.58 24.34
CA LYS A 177 2.23 -14.12 24.32
C LYS A 177 1.25 -13.69 25.40
N SER A 178 1.71 -13.62 26.65
CA SER A 178 1.06 -12.89 27.71
C SER A 178 0.85 -11.55 27.05
N GLN A 179 -0.40 -11.25 26.75
CA GLN A 179 -0.83 -9.93 26.31
C GLN A 179 0.04 -8.96 27.09
N GLN A 180 0.70 -8.03 26.41
CA GLN A 180 1.33 -6.91 27.09
C GLN A 180 0.19 -6.24 27.86
N ARG A 181 -0.09 -6.71 29.08
CA ARG A 181 -0.79 -5.94 30.08
C ARG A 181 0.12 -4.75 30.20
N GLU A 182 -0.33 -3.61 29.69
CA GLU A 182 0.29 -2.36 30.05
C GLU A 182 0.41 -2.41 31.57
N THR A 183 1.65 -2.54 32.04
CA THR A 183 1.88 -2.52 33.47
C THR A 183 1.59 -1.08 33.84
N GLU A 184 0.40 -0.88 34.39
CA GLU A 184 0.00 0.40 34.97
C GLU A 184 1.15 0.86 35.87
N GLU A 185 1.40 2.16 35.96
CA GLU A 185 2.52 2.70 36.72
C GLU A 185 2.54 2.19 38.18
N ARG A 186 1.36 1.83 38.70
CA ARG A 186 1.12 1.24 40.01
C ARG A 186 1.58 -0.22 40.16
N ASP A 187 1.63 -0.99 39.08
CA ASP A 187 2.08 -2.39 39.07
C ASP A 187 3.59 -2.53 38.84
N ARG A 188 4.25 -1.43 38.46
CA ARG A 188 5.70 -1.41 38.27
C ARG A 188 6.40 -1.59 39.60
N PRO A 189 7.35 -2.53 39.72
CA PRO A 189 8.09 -2.71 40.95
C PRO A 189 8.92 -1.47 41.27
N TYR A 190 8.97 -1.14 42.57
CA TYR A 190 9.76 -0.01 43.05
C TYR A 190 11.26 -0.22 42.76
N ASN A 191 11.93 0.82 42.25
CA ASN A 191 13.36 0.77 41.98
C ASN A 191 14.16 0.82 43.29
N SER A 192 14.69 -0.33 43.72
CA SER A 192 15.37 -0.49 45.01
C SER A 192 16.69 0.28 45.12
N ALA A 193 17.19 0.88 44.04
CA ALA A 193 18.41 1.68 44.05
C ALA A 193 18.29 2.96 44.91
N TYR A 194 17.08 3.49 45.08
CA TYR A 194 16.87 4.78 45.75
C TYR A 194 16.33 4.63 47.17
N PHE A 195 15.54 3.59 47.47
CA PHE A 195 15.02 3.32 48.82
C PHE A 195 14.83 1.81 49.08
N PRO A 196 15.87 1.10 49.56
CA PRO A 196 15.84 -0.36 49.71
C PRO A 196 14.91 -0.85 50.84
N GLU A 197 14.59 -0.01 51.83
CA GLU A 197 13.64 -0.36 52.91
C GLU A 197 12.20 -0.52 52.41
N LEU A 198 11.80 0.25 51.39
CA LEU A 198 10.48 0.14 50.74
C LEU A 198 10.38 -1.07 49.80
N ALA A 199 11.51 -1.59 49.32
CA ALA A 199 11.56 -2.73 48.42
C ALA A 199 11.45 -4.09 49.15
N ARG A 200 11.28 -4.10 50.48
CA ARG A 200 11.28 -5.33 51.29
C ARG A 200 9.99 -6.15 51.12
N LYS A 201 10.19 -7.34 50.52
CA LYS A 201 9.42 -8.59 50.57
C LYS A 201 7.90 -8.51 50.35
N ARG A 202 7.46 -8.89 49.15
CA ARG A 202 6.17 -9.57 48.97
C ARG A 202 6.14 -10.81 49.86
N GLN A 203 5.50 -10.73 51.03
CA GLN A 203 4.85 -11.90 51.60
C GLN A 203 3.79 -12.30 50.58
N ARG A 204 3.98 -13.43 49.89
CA ARG A 204 2.89 -14.02 49.12
C ARG A 204 1.82 -14.38 50.13
N ARG A 205 0.80 -13.53 50.26
CA ARG A 205 -0.46 -13.93 50.89
C ARG A 205 -1.09 -14.90 49.92
N ASP A 206 -0.96 -16.19 50.21
CA ASP A 206 -1.70 -17.23 49.52
C ASP A 206 -3.19 -16.93 49.76
N TRP A 207 -3.87 -16.48 48.69
CA TRP A 207 -5.25 -16.01 48.72
C TRP A 207 -6.25 -17.16 48.48
N ASP A 208 -5.87 -18.38 48.87
CA ASP A 208 -6.66 -19.60 48.65
C ASP A 208 -6.93 -20.32 49.99
N GLN A 209 -7.47 -19.62 50.99
CA GLN A 209 -7.81 -20.27 52.27
C GLN A 209 -9.27 -20.14 52.73
N TYR A 210 -10.18 -19.54 51.95
CA TYR A 210 -11.60 -19.64 52.25
C TYR A 210 -12.40 -19.92 50.99
N GLY A 211 -12.54 -21.22 50.69
CA GLY A 211 -13.64 -21.70 49.88
C GLY A 211 -14.93 -21.58 50.67
N LEU A 212 -15.87 -20.81 50.11
CA LEU A 212 -17.32 -20.85 50.32
C LEU A 212 -17.98 -20.42 49.02
#